data_AF-I9DFZ0-F1
#
_entry.id   AF-I9DFZ0-F1
#
_cell.length_a   1.000
_cell.length_b   1.000
_cell.length_c   1.000
_cell.angle_alpha   90.00
_cell.angle_beta   90.00
_cell.angle_gamma   90.00
#
_symmetry.space_group_name_H-M   'P 1'
#
loop_
_entity.id
_entity.type
_entity.pdbx_description
1 polymer ?
#
loop_
_entity_poly.entity_id
_entity_poly.type
_entity_poly.pdbx_seq_one_letter_code
_entity_poly.pdbx_strand_id
1 'polypeptide(L)' 'MSRRGNCWDNAPQESFFGHLKDSIILASCKSYDDLSAQIDKYITYYNNYRYQWGLKKMTPVQYRNHLLCA' A
#
# COMPACT_ATOMS: atom_id res chain seq x y z
N MET A 1 -4.21 11.42 -26.62
CA MET A 1 -2.76 11.55 -26.35
C MET A 1 -2.53 11.28 -24.87
N SER A 2 -1.66 10.34 -24.51
CA SER A 2 -1.21 10.15 -23.12
C SER A 2 -0.35 11.34 -22.71
N ARG A 3 -0.56 11.88 -21.50
CA ARG A 3 0.40 12.85 -20.94
C ARG A 3 1.75 12.17 -20.72
N ARG A 4 2.84 12.94 -20.74
CA ARG A 4 4.16 12.46 -20.33
C ARG A 4 4.12 12.12 -18.83
N GLY A 5 4.59 10.94 -18.46
CA GLY A 5 4.61 10.49 -17.06
C GLY A 5 5.41 11.44 -16.17
N ASN A 6 4.95 11.65 -14.93
CA ASN A 6 5.68 12.40 -13.91
C ASN A 6 5.97 11.50 -12.70
N CYS A 7 6.96 11.88 -11.89
CA CYS A 7 7.35 11.11 -10.71
C CYS A 7 6.23 11.00 -9.66
N TRP A 8 5.33 11.98 -9.62
CA TRP A 8 4.18 11.99 -8.70
C TRP A 8 3.18 10.87 -8.96
N ASP A 9 3.03 10.41 -10.20
CA ASP A 9 2.20 9.23 -10.53
C ASP A 9 2.79 7.94 -9.92
N ASN A 10 4.12 7.83 -9.85
CA ASN A 10 4.80 6.63 -9.37
C ASN A 10 5.04 6.65 -7.85
N ALA A 11 5.16 7.83 -7.24
CA ALA A 11 5.51 8.00 -5.83
C ALA A 11 4.63 7.18 -4.86
N PRO A 12 3.29 7.09 -5.02
CA PRO A 12 2.45 6.26 -4.15
C PRO A 12 2.79 4.77 -4.25
N GLN A 13 3.05 4.29 -5.47
CA GLN A 13 3.39 2.90 -5.74
C GLN A 13 4.78 2.56 -5.18
N GLU A 14 5.77 3.44 -5.36
CA GLU A 14 7.10 3.28 -4.78
C GLU A 14 7.06 3.26 -3.25
N SER A 15 6.28 4.15 -2.63
CA SER A 15 6.09 4.15 -1.18
C SER A 15 5.47 2.85 -0.68
N PHE A 16 4.43 2.35 -1.36
CA PHE A 16 3.81 1.07 -1.02
C PHE A 16 4.82 -0.08 -1.06
N PHE A 17 5.55 -0.23 -2.17
CA PHE A 17 6.51 -1.33 -2.32
C PHE A 17 7.73 -1.18 -1.41
N GLY A 18 8.15 0.04 -1.09
CA GLY A 18 9.21 0.31 -0.11
C GLY A 18 8.81 -0.21 1.27
N HIS A 19 7.61 0.13 1.73
CA HIS A 19 7.12 -0.33 3.03
C HIS A 19 6.79 -1.82 3.06
N LEU A 20 6.34 -2.41 1.95
CA LEU A 20 6.09 -3.85 1.83
C LEU A 20 7.36 -4.65 2.15
N LYS A 21 8.48 -4.25 1.53
CA LYS A 21 9.77 -4.93 1.70
C LYS A 21 10.33 -4.82 3.11
N ASP A 22 10.02 -3.72 3.81
CA ASP A 22 10.40 -3.52 5.22
C ASP A 22 9.53 -4.35 6.17
N SER A 23 8.26 -4.57 5.82
CA SER A 23 7.30 -5.26 6.69
C SER A 23 7.28 -6.78 6.53
N ILE A 24 7.65 -7.32 5.36
CA ILE A 24 7.67 -8.76 5.10
C ILE A 24 9.04 -9.34 5.43
N ILE A 25 9.06 -10.35 6.29
CA ILE A 25 10.28 -11.11 6.61
C ILE A 25 10.37 -12.28 5.63
N LEU A 26 11.00 -12.06 4.48
CA LEU A 26 11.11 -13.09 3.43
C LEU A 26 11.78 -14.38 3.92
N ALA A 27 12.70 -14.29 4.89
CA ALA A 27 13.39 -15.44 5.47
C ALA A 27 12.45 -16.41 6.23
N SER A 28 11.26 -15.97 6.64
CA SER A 28 10.27 -16.84 7.30
C SER A 28 9.39 -17.60 6.30
N CYS A 29 9.35 -17.17 5.04
CA CYS A 29 8.51 -17.75 4.00
C CYS A 29 9.13 -19.06 3.49
N LYS A 30 8.45 -20.19 3.73
CA LYS A 30 8.92 -21.54 3.33
C LYS A 30 8.35 -22.02 2.00
N SER A 31 7.29 -21.37 1.52
CA SER A 31 6.59 -21.72 0.29
C SER A 31 6.05 -20.46 -0.39
N TYR A 32 5.71 -20.59 -1.67
CA TYR A 32 5.02 -19.53 -2.39
C TYR A 32 3.68 -19.16 -1.73
N ASP A 33 2.94 -20.15 -1.24
CA ASP A 33 1.65 -19.94 -0.57
C ASP A 33 1.80 -19.10 0.71
N ASP A 34 2.84 -19.37 1.53
CA ASP A 34 3.12 -18.56 2.71
C ASP A 34 3.46 -17.11 2.35
N LEU A 35 4.28 -16.92 1.31
CA LEU A 35 4.61 -15.59 0.80
C LEU A 35 3.35 -14.85 0.30
N SER A 36 2.49 -15.53 -0.47
CA SER A 36 1.24 -14.95 -0.95
C SER A 36 0.36 -14.53 0.23
N ALA A 37 0.19 -15.41 1.21
CA ALA A 37 -0.59 -15.13 2.41
C ALA A 37 -0.02 -13.94 3.22
N GLN A 38 1.31 -13.80 3.31
CA GLN A 38 1.93 -12.64 3.95
C GLN A 38 1.69 -11.34 3.16
N ILE A 39 1.78 -11.39 1.83
CA ILE A 39 1.48 -10.24 0.96
C ILE A 39 0.01 -9.82 1.11
N ASP A 40 -0.94 -10.77 1.08
CA ASP A 40 -2.37 -10.49 1.28
C ASP A 40 -2.66 -9.86 2.65
N LYS A 41 -2.03 -10.39 3.71
CA LYS A 41 -2.11 -9.80 5.06
C LYS A 41 -1.56 -8.38 5.07
N TYR A 42 -0.43 -8.13 4.41
CA TYR A 42 0.17 -6.80 4.33
C TYR A 42 -0.73 -5.83 3.56
N ILE A 43 -1.27 -6.22 2.41
CA ILE A 43 -2.19 -5.40 1.60
C ILE A 43 -3.41 -5.01 2.45
N THR A 44 -3.97 -5.97 3.18
CA THR A 44 -5.10 -5.73 4.09
C THR A 44 -4.72 -4.74 5.19
N TYR A 45 -3.56 -4.93 5.82
CA TYR A 45 -3.01 -4.03 6.82
C TYR A 45 -2.82 -2.59 6.29
N TYR A 46 -2.12 -2.45 5.17
CA TYR A 46 -1.80 -1.16 4.56
C TYR A 46 -3.07 -0.37 4.22
N ASN A 47 -4.06 -1.02 3.62
CA ASN A 47 -5.27 -0.34 3.14
C ASN A 47 -6.26 0.02 4.25
N ASN A 48 -6.34 -0.79 5.32
CA ASN A 48 -7.38 -0.65 6.33
C ASN A 48 -6.88 -0.14 7.69
N TYR A 49 -5.60 -0.31 8.01
CA TYR A 49 -5.06 -0.06 9.34
C TYR A 49 -3.85 0.87 9.39
N ARG A 50 -3.17 1.13 8.26
CA ARG A 50 -2.02 2.04 8.19
C ARG A 50 -2.47 3.48 7.96
N TYR A 51 -2.44 4.30 9.00
CA TYR A 51 -2.72 5.73 8.91
C TYR A 51 -1.56 6.49 8.28
N GLN A 52 -1.87 7.42 7.37
CA GLN A 52 -0.86 8.19 6.64
C GLN A 52 -1.05 9.69 6.84
N TRP A 53 0.04 10.39 7.15
CA TRP A 53 0.02 11.85 7.32
C TRP A 53 -0.41 12.57 6.04
N GLY A 54 0.05 12.11 4.88
CA GLY A 54 -0.36 12.63 3.57
C GLY A 54 -1.86 12.44 3.25
N LEU A 55 -2.54 11.52 3.95
CA LEU A 55 -3.97 11.26 3.82
C LEU A 55 -4.78 11.87 4.97
N LYS A 56 -4.33 12.99 5.55
CA LYS A 56 -4.98 13.65 6.70
C LYS A 56 -5.18 12.70 7.89
N LYS A 57 -4.21 11.81 8.15
CA LYS A 57 -4.30 10.75 9.18
C LYS A 57 -5.49 9.81 8.98
N MET A 58 -5.80 9.47 7.73
CA MET A 58 -6.72 8.37 7.39
C MET A 58 -5.95 7.19 6.81
N THR A 59 -6.57 6.03 6.81
CA THR A 59 -6.12 4.89 6.01
C THR A 59 -6.49 5.09 4.54
N PRO A 60 -5.85 4.39 3.58
CA PRO A 60 -6.19 4.50 2.17
C PRO A 60 -7.67 4.29 1.87
N VAL A 61 -8.30 3.29 2.51
CA VAL A 61 -9.74 3.01 2.35
C VAL A 61 -10.59 4.13 2.95
N GLN A 62 -10.26 4.61 4.16
CA GLN A 62 -10.98 5.73 4.77
C GLN A 62 -10.89 6.99 3.92
N TYR A 63 -9.71 7.31 3.40
CA TYR A 63 -9.49 8.46 2.53
C TYR A 63 -10.30 8.36 1.23
N ARG A 64 -10.29 7.19 0.58
CA ARG A 64 -11.12 6.92 -0.60
C ARG A 64 -12.61 7.14 -0.30
N ASN A 65 -13.12 6.58 0.80
CA ASN A 65 -14.52 6.70 1.15
C ASN A 65 -14.89 8.15 1.52
N HIS A 66 -14.01 8.88 2.21
CA HIS A 66 -14.18 10.30 2.49
C HIS A 66 -14.34 11.13 1.21
N LEU A 67 -13.53 10.85 0.18
CA LEU A 67 -13.63 11.54 -1.11
C LEU A 67 -14.89 11.17 -1.91
N LEU A 68 -15.41 9.95 -1.77
CA LEU A 68 -16.63 9.52 -2.46
C LEU A 68 -17.92 10.08 -1.83
N CYS A 69 -17.86 10.40 -0.53
CA CYS A 69 -18.98 11.00 0.19
C CYS A 69 -18.97 12.54 0.17
N ALA A 70 -17.93 13.16 -0.41
CA ALA A 70 -17.75 14.61 -0.53
C ALA A 70 -18.26 15.13 -1.87
#